data_AF-A0A4Y9ZHC4-F1
#
_entry.id   AF-A0A4Y9ZHC4-F1
#
_cell.length_a   1.000
_cell.length_b   1.000
_cell.length_c   1.000
_cell.angle_alpha   90.00
_cell.angle_beta   90.00
_cell.angle_gamma   90.00
#
_symmetry.space_group_name_H-M   'P 1'
#
loop_
_entity.id
_entity.type
_entity.pdbx_description
1 polymer ?
#
loop_
_entity_poly.entity_id
_entity_poly.type
_entity_poly.pdbx_seq_one_letter_code
_entity_poly.pdbx_strand_id
1 'polypeptide(L)'
;MVGPVEAAAADIAAQINGHAAVQKHPRFWFDDGSLLVVVGSTAWRLHESFLALHSPKVQQWILDADDPWVRSVAKQTGVLPSVPVLTPPKEAGIAAADFEVFVQHMYH
;
A
#
# COMPACT_ATOMS: atom_id res chain seq x y z
N MET A 1 11.18 25.24 9.44
CA MET A 1 9.88 24.58 9.72
C MET A 1 9.95 23.21 9.06
N VAL A 2 10.30 22.18 9.82
CA VAL A 2 10.48 20.80 9.35
C VAL A 2 9.12 20.10 9.44
N GLY A 3 8.64 19.56 8.31
CA GLY A 3 7.31 18.98 8.16
C GLY A 3 7.13 17.63 8.88
N PRO A 4 5.89 17.13 8.98
CA PRO A 4 5.47 15.99 9.80
C PRO A 4 5.90 14.61 9.26
N VAL A 5 7.07 14.50 8.63
CA VAL A 5 7.53 13.26 7.96
C VAL A 5 8.04 12.19 8.94
N GLU A 6 8.37 12.59 10.18
CA GLU A 6 8.95 11.66 11.17
C GLU A 6 7.93 10.72 11.84
N ALA A 7 6.65 11.08 11.88
CA ALA A 7 5.63 10.25 12.52
C ALA A 7 5.30 8.98 11.70
N ALA A 8 5.42 9.05 10.37
CA ALA A 8 5.23 7.88 9.50
C ALA A 8 6.40 6.89 9.64
N ALA A 9 7.64 7.37 9.77
CA ALA A 9 8.83 6.53 9.87
C ALA A 9 8.87 5.63 11.12
N ALA A 10 8.31 6.11 12.25
CA ALA A 10 8.26 5.34 13.50
C ALA A 10 7.25 4.17 13.44
N ASP A 11 6.11 4.34 12.77
CA ASP A 11 5.12 3.27 12.56
C ASP A 11 5.62 2.24 11.52
N ILE A 12 6.39 2.70 10.53
CA ILE A 12 7.05 1.86 9.52
C ILE A 12 8.05 0.91 10.17
N ALA A 13 8.92 1.38 11.07
CA ALA A 13 9.90 0.53 11.77
C ALA A 13 9.24 -0.56 12.63
N ALA A 14 8.09 -0.27 13.23
CA ALA A 14 7.26 -1.25 13.93
C ALA A 14 6.57 -2.23 12.95
N GLN A 15 6.26 -1.76 11.74
CA GLN A 15 5.68 -2.57 10.66
C GLN A 15 6.69 -3.57 10.07
N ILE A 16 7.95 -3.20 9.82
CA ILE A 16 8.99 -4.13 9.32
C ILE A 16 9.47 -5.14 10.36
N ASN A 17 9.51 -4.78 11.65
CA ASN A 17 9.86 -5.74 12.72
C ASN A 17 8.69 -6.67 13.10
N GLY A 18 7.45 -6.27 12.82
CA GLY A 18 6.25 -7.03 13.15
C GLY A 18 5.55 -7.75 11.98
N HIS A 19 5.84 -7.39 10.72
CA HIS A 19 5.20 -8.03 9.58
C HIS A 19 5.93 -9.30 9.13
N ALA A 20 5.28 -10.42 9.39
CA ALA A 20 5.42 -11.63 8.58
C ALA A 20 5.40 -11.25 7.08
N ALA A 21 6.21 -11.96 6.28
CA ALA A 21 6.45 -11.70 4.87
C ALA A 21 5.21 -11.20 4.12
N VAL A 22 5.31 -10.03 3.48
CA VAL A 22 4.22 -9.47 2.68
C VAL A 22 3.93 -10.40 1.52
N GLN A 23 2.72 -10.95 1.48
CA GLN A 23 2.29 -11.90 0.47
C GLN A 23 1.51 -11.21 -0.63
N LYS A 24 1.77 -11.61 -1.87
CA LYS A 24 1.00 -11.16 -3.03
C LYS A 24 -0.42 -11.69 -2.94
N HIS A 25 -1.39 -10.84 -3.22
CA HIS A 25 -2.77 -11.28 -3.35
C HIS A 25 -2.92 -12.18 -4.60
N PRO A 26 -3.44 -13.41 -4.49
CA PRO A 26 -3.50 -14.35 -5.62
C PRO A 26 -4.49 -13.92 -6.71
N ARG A 27 -5.49 -13.10 -6.35
CA ARG A 27 -6.60 -12.70 -7.24
C ARG A 27 -6.50 -11.27 -7.79
N PHE A 28 -5.79 -10.38 -7.11
CA PHE A 28 -5.80 -8.93 -7.38
C PHE A 28 -4.37 -8.43 -7.57
N TRP A 29 -3.71 -9.04 -8.56
CA TRP A 29 -2.35 -8.73 -8.94
C TRP A 29 -2.31 -8.39 -10.43
N PHE A 30 -2.63 -7.13 -10.75
CA PHE A 30 -2.63 -6.68 -12.14
C PHE A 30 -1.20 -6.42 -12.62
N ASP A 31 -0.81 -7.02 -13.73
CA ASP A 31 0.55 -6.84 -14.28
C ASP A 31 0.79 -5.41 -14.79
N ASP A 32 -0.30 -4.70 -15.16
CA ASP A 32 -0.30 -3.29 -15.54
C ASP A 32 -0.59 -2.35 -14.34
N GLY A 33 -0.70 -2.90 -13.12
CA GLY A 33 -0.99 -2.11 -11.94
C GLY A 33 0.15 -1.14 -11.61
N SER A 34 -0.20 0.14 -11.53
CA SER A 34 0.70 1.28 -11.31
C SER A 34 0.80 1.71 -9.85
N LEU A 35 0.07 1.06 -8.94
CA LEU A 35 0.08 1.33 -7.50
C LEU A 35 0.06 0.00 -6.74
N LEU A 36 0.93 -0.14 -5.76
CA LEU A 36 0.86 -1.23 -4.80
C LEU A 36 0.02 -0.79 -3.60
N VAL A 37 -0.81 -1.67 -3.06
CA VAL A 37 -1.49 -1.42 -1.80
C VAL A 37 -1.08 -2.50 -0.83
N VAL A 38 -0.66 -2.13 0.37
CA VAL A 38 -0.28 -3.07 1.42
C VAL A 38 -1.17 -2.83 2.63
N VAL A 39 -1.90 -3.87 3.04
CA VAL A 39 -2.75 -3.83 4.24
C VAL A 39 -2.40 -5.04 5.08
N GLY A 40 -1.77 -4.79 6.23
CA GLY A 40 -1.21 -5.85 7.06
C GLY A 40 -0.11 -6.63 6.33
N SER A 41 -0.31 -7.94 6.16
CA SER A 41 0.65 -8.84 5.51
C SER A 41 0.33 -9.13 4.04
N THR A 42 -0.61 -8.41 3.44
CA THR A 42 -1.08 -8.70 2.08
C THR A 42 -0.86 -7.50 1.18
N ALA A 43 -0.39 -7.76 -0.04
CA ALA A 43 -0.14 -6.76 -1.07
C ALA A 43 -1.03 -6.98 -2.31
N TRP A 44 -1.68 -5.92 -2.75
CA TRP A 44 -2.45 -5.83 -3.99
C TRP A 44 -1.72 -4.96 -4.98
N ARG A 45 -1.80 -5.29 -6.27
CA ARG A 45 -1.23 -4.45 -7.33
C ARG A 45 -2.37 -3.96 -8.21
N LEU A 46 -2.68 -2.67 -8.14
CA LEU A 46 -3.84 -2.01 -8.73
C LEU A 46 -3.40 -0.78 -9.55
N HIS A 47 -4.34 -0.12 -10.23
CA HIS A 47 -4.07 1.13 -10.94
C HIS A 47 -4.31 2.35 -10.04
N GLU A 48 -3.35 3.27 -9.97
CA GLU A 48 -3.46 4.50 -9.16
C GLU A 48 -4.70 5.31 -9.53
N SER A 49 -4.99 5.41 -10.83
CA SER A 49 -6.12 6.18 -11.35
C SER A 49 -7.46 5.76 -10.77
N PHE A 50 -7.63 4.48 -10.41
CA PHE A 50 -8.87 3.97 -9.82
C PHE A 50 -9.03 4.43 -8.37
N LEU A 51 -7.96 4.40 -7.57
CA LEU A 51 -7.99 4.86 -6.18
C LEU A 51 -8.11 6.38 -6.09
N ALA A 52 -7.41 7.11 -6.96
CA ALA A 52 -7.48 8.56 -7.05
C ALA A 52 -8.89 9.07 -7.43
N LEU A 53 -9.64 8.30 -8.24
CA LEU A 53 -10.98 8.68 -8.69
C LEU A 53 -12.02 8.62 -7.55
N HIS A 54 -11.89 7.66 -6.64
CA HIS A 54 -12.93 7.38 -5.64
C HIS A 54 -12.68 8.02 -4.28
N SER A 55 -11.44 8.38 -3.93
CA SER A 55 -11.18 8.99 -2.63
C SER A 55 -9.91 9.86 -2.63
N PRO A 56 -10.04 11.20 -2.51
CA PRO A 56 -8.87 12.07 -2.34
C PRO A 56 -8.08 11.74 -1.08
N LYS A 57 -8.74 11.12 -0.09
CA LYS A 57 -8.13 10.71 1.16
C LYS A 57 -7.13 9.56 1.01
N VAL A 58 -7.24 8.69 0.00
CA VAL A 58 -6.23 7.63 -0.18
C VAL A 58 -4.91 8.17 -0.69
N GLN A 59 -4.89 9.30 -1.40
CA GLN A 59 -3.66 9.93 -1.87
C GLN A 59 -2.72 10.33 -0.72
N GLN A 60 -3.29 10.70 0.43
CA GLN A 60 -2.49 11.06 1.61
C GLN A 60 -1.79 9.86 2.27
N TRP A 61 -2.17 8.63 1.88
CA TRP A 61 -1.60 7.38 2.38
C TRP A 61 -0.71 6.69 1.34
N ILE A 62 -0.52 7.32 0.18
CA ILE A 62 0.42 6.86 -0.85
C ILE A 62 1.81 7.30 -0.45
N LEU A 63 2.71 6.32 -0.34
CA LEU A 63 4.13 6.52 -0.12
C LEU A 63 4.84 6.51 -1.47
N ASP A 64 5.72 7.50 -1.65
CA ASP A 64 6.57 7.62 -2.82
C ASP A 64 7.57 6.46 -2.92
N ALA A 65 7.98 6.16 -4.15
CA ALA A 65 9.02 5.17 -4.48
C ALA A 65 10.36 5.36 -3.72
N ASP A 66 10.60 6.57 -3.22
CA ASP A 66 11.81 6.86 -2.46
C ASP A 66 11.78 6.32 -1.02
N ASP A 67 10.59 5.95 -0.53
CA ASP A 67 10.43 5.47 0.84
C ASP A 67 11.12 4.11 1.05
N PRO A 68 11.91 3.93 2.14
CA PRO A 68 12.58 2.68 2.44
C PRO A 68 11.61 1.50 2.64
N TRP A 69 10.36 1.75 3.07
CA TRP A 69 9.31 0.73 3.13
C TRP A 69 8.90 0.26 1.74
N VAL A 70 8.63 1.20 0.84
CA VAL A 70 8.25 0.90 -0.56
C VAL A 70 9.31 0.04 -1.22
N ARG A 71 10.59 0.37 -1.04
CA ARG A 71 11.71 -0.41 -1.57
C ARG A 71 11.77 -1.83 -0.99
N SER A 72 11.40 -2.01 0.27
CA SER A 72 11.38 -3.31 0.94
C SER A 72 10.23 -4.18 0.43
N VAL A 73 9.03 -3.62 0.37
CA VAL A 73 7.85 -4.28 -0.18
C VAL A 73 8.06 -4.62 -1.66
N ALA A 74 8.65 -3.71 -2.44
CA ALA A 74 8.97 -3.92 -3.83
C ALA A 74 9.91 -5.11 -4.03
N LYS A 75 10.94 -5.25 -3.17
CA LYS A 75 11.83 -6.42 -3.18
C LYS A 75 11.12 -7.71 -2.78
N GLN A 76 10.27 -7.69 -1.75
CA GLN A 76 9.52 -8.88 -1.30
C GLN A 76 8.52 -9.36 -2.34
N THR A 77 7.89 -8.43 -3.03
CA THR A 77 6.86 -8.71 -4.04
C THR A 77 7.40 -8.74 -5.46
N GLY A 78 8.67 -8.44 -5.69
CA GLY A 78 9.28 -8.43 -7.03
C GLY A 78 8.68 -7.41 -7.99
N VAL A 79 8.08 -6.32 -7.48
CA VAL A 79 7.67 -5.18 -8.32
C VAL A 79 8.82 -4.18 -8.44
N LEU A 80 8.73 -3.31 -9.44
CA LEU A 80 9.70 -2.23 -9.61
C LEU A 80 9.62 -1.28 -8.39
N PRO A 81 10.77 -0.83 -7.85
CA PRO A 81 10.79 0.09 -6.72
C PRO A 81 10.23 1.47 -7.07
N SER A 82 10.00 1.76 -8.35
CA SER A 82 9.37 3.00 -8.85
C SER A 82 7.85 3.03 -8.69
N VAL A 83 7.23 1.94 -8.22
CA VAL A 83 5.78 1.87 -8.04
C VAL A 83 5.42 2.44 -6.65
N PRO A 84 4.55 3.45 -6.56
CA PRO A 84 4.09 3.98 -5.28
C PRO A 84 3.39 2.89 -4.46
N VAL A 85 3.46 2.98 -3.13
CA VAL A 85 2.81 2.01 -2.22
C VAL A 85 1.85 2.74 -1.29
N LEU A 86 0.59 2.37 -1.35
CA LEU A 86 -0.43 2.81 -0.42
C LEU A 86 -0.42 1.89 0.81
N THR A 87 -0.23 2.48 1.99
CA THR A 87 -0.36 1.77 3.26
C THR A 87 -1.34 2.54 4.14
N PRO A 88 -2.55 2.03 4.38
CA PRO A 88 -3.50 2.73 5.24
C PRO A 88 -3.03 2.68 6.70
N PRO A 89 -3.17 3.78 7.46
CA PRO A 89 -2.82 3.79 8.87
C PRO A 89 -3.71 2.83 9.65
N LYS A 90 -3.18 2.17 10.68
CA LYS A 90 -3.95 1.26 11.55
C LYS A 90 -5.17 1.94 12.18
N GLU A 91 -5.09 3.24 12.42
CA GLU A 91 -6.18 4.07 12.93
C GLU A 91 -7.37 4.18 11.97
N ALA A 92 -7.16 3.94 10.67
CA ALA A 92 -8.25 3.89 9.71
C ALA A 92 -9.13 2.63 9.88
N GLY A 93 -8.65 1.61 10.63
CA GLY A 93 -9.39 0.38 10.88
C GLY A 93 -9.68 -0.44 9.63
N ILE A 94 -8.94 -0.21 8.54
CA ILE A 94 -9.14 -0.89 7.26
C ILE A 94 -8.50 -2.28 7.34
N ALA A 95 -9.32 -3.32 7.42
CA ALA A 95 -8.85 -4.69 7.31
C ALA A 95 -8.59 -5.06 5.85
N ALA A 96 -7.72 -6.04 5.64
CA ALA A 96 -7.46 -6.63 4.33
C ALA A 96 -8.75 -7.10 3.63
N ALA A 97 -9.68 -7.67 4.39
CA ALA A 97 -10.96 -8.15 3.88
C ALA A 97 -11.87 -7.01 3.40
N ASP A 98 -11.96 -5.91 4.15
CA ASP A 98 -12.73 -4.72 3.74
C ASP A 98 -12.14 -4.11 2.47
N PHE A 99 -10.82 -4.02 2.38
CA PHE A 99 -10.14 -3.52 1.19
C PHE A 99 -10.37 -4.44 -0.02
N GLU A 100 -10.36 -5.75 0.17
CA GLU A 100 -10.67 -6.72 -0.88
C GLU A 100 -12.09 -6.53 -1.43
N VAL A 101 -13.09 -6.38 -0.55
CA VAL A 101 -14.48 -6.15 -0.95
C VAL A 101 -14.63 -4.83 -1.71
N PHE A 102 -13.92 -3.79 -1.29
CA PHE A 102 -13.89 -2.50 -1.97
C PHE A 102 -13.31 -2.61 -3.38
N VAL A 103 -12.14 -3.24 -3.53
CA VAL A 103 -11.53 -3.49 -4.85
C VAL A 103 -12.46 -4.34 -5.71
N GLN A 104 -13.06 -5.39 -5.16
CA GLN A 104 -13.99 -6.23 -5.90
C GLN A 104 -15.18 -5.42 -6.43
N HIS A 105 -15.77 -4.53 -5.63
CA HIS A 105 -16.88 -3.67 -6.08
C HIS A 105 -16.47 -2.66 -7.15
N MET A 106 -15.22 -2.19 -7.16
CA MET A 106 -14.75 -1.23 -8.17
C MET A 106 -14.50 -1.88 -9.55
N TYR A 107 -14.18 -3.17 -9.57
CA TYR A 107 -13.89 -3.92 -10.79
C TYR A 107 -15.10 -4.74 -11.29
N HIS A 108 -16.28 -4.56 -10.70
CA HIS A 108 -17.54 -5.23 -11.06
C HIS A 108 -18.57 -4.26 -11.61
#